data_AF-A0A7C3RHQ5-F1
#
_entry.id   AF-A0A7C3RHQ5-F1
#
_cell.length_a   1.000
_cell.length_b   1.000
_cell.length_c   1.000
_cell.angle_alpha   90.00
_cell.angle_beta   90.00
_cell.angle_gamma   90.00
#
_symmetry.space_group_name_H-M   'P 1'
#
loop_
_entity.id
_entity.type
_entity.pdbx_description
1 polymer ?
#
loop_
_entity_poly.entity_id
_entity_poly.type
_entity_poly.pdbx_seq_one_letter_code
_entity_poly.pdbx_strand_id
1 'polypeptide(L)'
;MVDISWLIVFAVVGVIAGFVITDRILDRKGYRKKEILRRMELEDLCRYLKERYLVNVAAISEDKKIVEGVDDYELDEIRTLMRGMATDEILLVSGSDYRYAMREDGLFIFIKGKFVSLEDFSKVWKLVKSSLAGVES
;
A
#
# COMPACT_ATOMS: atom_id res chain seq x y z
N MET A 1 -16.50 25.74 10.26
CA MET A 1 -16.29 24.29 10.37
C MET A 1 -16.50 23.66 9.00
N VAL A 2 -15.62 24.04 8.09
CA VAL A 2 -15.33 23.35 6.84
C VAL A 2 -13.85 22.98 7.00
N ASP A 3 -13.28 22.15 6.13
CA ASP A 3 -11.83 22.09 5.86
C ASP A 3 -11.00 20.87 6.32
N ILE A 4 -11.48 19.88 7.07
CA ILE A 4 -10.70 18.63 7.24
C ILE A 4 -11.10 17.58 6.19
N SER A 5 -12.41 17.40 5.96
CA SER A 5 -12.93 16.39 5.04
C SER A 5 -12.54 16.64 3.57
N TRP A 6 -12.39 17.91 3.17
CA TRP A 6 -12.00 18.27 1.80
C TRP A 6 -10.48 18.10 1.56
N LEU A 7 -9.65 18.41 2.57
CA LEU A 7 -8.19 18.27 2.49
C LEU A 7 -7.76 16.81 2.29
N ILE A 8 -8.48 15.86 2.89
CA ILE A 8 -8.19 14.42 2.76
C ILE A 8 -8.58 13.90 1.37
N VAL A 9 -9.73 14.31 0.82
CA VAL A 9 -10.14 13.94 -0.54
C VAL A 9 -9.17 14.50 -1.59
N PHE A 10 -8.68 15.73 -1.40
CA PHE A 10 -7.66 16.32 -2.26
C PHE A 10 -6.31 15.63 -2.16
N ALA A 11 -5.92 15.13 -0.98
CA ALA A 11 -4.70 14.35 -0.82
C ALA A 11 -4.78 13.03 -1.62
N VAL A 12 -5.92 12.34 -1.61
CA VAL A 12 -6.10 11.08 -2.35
C VAL A 12 -6.06 11.31 -3.87
N VAL A 13 -6.80 12.31 -4.37
CA VAL A 13 -6.77 12.66 -5.81
C VAL A 13 -5.39 13.18 -6.22
N GLY A 14 -4.72 13.95 -5.37
CA GLY A 14 -3.37 14.46 -5.61
C GLY A 14 -2.30 13.36 -5.61
N VAL A 15 -2.43 12.35 -4.75
CA VAL A 15 -1.56 11.16 -4.75
C VAL A 15 -1.79 10.35 -6.03
N ILE A 16 -3.04 10.08 -6.41
CA ILE A 16 -3.37 9.36 -7.66
C ILE A 16 -2.87 10.14 -8.89
N ALA A 17 -3.17 11.44 -8.98
CA ALA A 17 -2.76 12.28 -10.12
C ALA A 17 -1.25 12.50 -10.19
N GLY A 18 -0.59 12.71 -9.04
CA GLY A 18 0.86 12.79 -8.94
C GLY A 18 1.54 11.49 -9.38
N PHE A 19 0.91 10.35 -9.11
CA PHE A 19 1.40 9.05 -9.54
C PHE A 19 1.25 8.83 -11.04
N VAL A 20 0.10 9.16 -11.65
CA VAL A 20 -0.10 9.08 -13.11
C VAL A 20 0.88 9.98 -13.87
N ILE A 21 1.19 11.15 -13.32
CA ILE A 21 2.18 12.07 -13.91
C ILE A 21 3.60 11.49 -13.76
N THR A 22 3.94 10.96 -12.59
CA THR A 22 5.25 10.34 -12.33
C THR A 22 5.45 9.10 -13.21
N ASP A 23 4.41 8.28 -13.41
CA ASP A 23 4.45 7.10 -14.26
C ASP A 23 4.67 7.48 -15.72
N ARG A 24 3.99 8.53 -16.22
CA ARG A 24 4.25 9.09 -17.57
C ARG A 24 5.65 9.69 -17.74
N ILE A 25 6.20 10.31 -16.70
CA ILE A 25 7.56 10.88 -16.74
C ILE A 25 8.62 9.77 -16.75
N LEU A 26 8.40 8.69 -15.99
CA LEU A 26 9.28 7.53 -15.95
C LEU A 26 9.24 6.75 -17.27
N ASP A 27 8.06 6.63 -17.91
CA ASP A 27 7.89 6.03 -19.24
C ASP A 27 8.66 6.82 -20.32
N ARG A 28 8.59 8.16 -20.28
CA ARG A 28 9.32 9.03 -21.23
C ARG A 28 10.84 9.01 -21.05
N LYS A 29 11.34 8.69 -19.86
CA LYS A 29 12.79 8.67 -19.57
C LYS A 29 13.46 7.31 -19.83
N GLY A 30 12.73 6.31 -20.34
CA GLY A 30 13.31 5.02 -20.70
C GLY A 30 13.73 4.15 -19.51
N TYR A 31 13.31 4.50 -18.29
CA TYR A 31 13.58 3.73 -17.07
C TYR A 31 12.66 2.53 -16.89
N ARG A 32 12.17 1.94 -17.99
CA ARG A 32 11.59 0.60 -17.95
C ARG A 32 12.73 -0.41 -17.79
N LYS A 33 13.41 -0.37 -16.65
CA LYS A 33 14.06 -1.58 -16.14
C LYS A 33 12.95 -2.61 -16.09
N LYS A 34 13.06 -3.67 -16.88
CA LYS A 34 12.30 -4.90 -16.70
C LYS A 34 12.65 -5.44 -15.32
N GLU A 35 12.13 -4.83 -14.27
CA GLU A 35 11.97 -5.51 -13.00
C GLU A 35 10.93 -6.58 -13.30
N ILE A 36 11.42 -7.81 -13.36
CA ILE A 36 10.59 -8.99 -13.46
C ILE A 36 9.77 -9.00 -12.19
N LEU A 37 8.57 -8.43 -12.25
CA LEU A 37 7.51 -8.59 -11.27
C LEU A 37 7.11 -10.06 -11.31
N ARG A 38 7.91 -10.90 -10.65
CA ARG A 38 7.57 -12.30 -10.44
C ARG A 38 6.25 -12.31 -9.66
N ARG A 39 5.28 -13.09 -10.13
CA ARG A 39 4.15 -13.50 -9.28
C ARG A 39 4.75 -14.13 -8.03
N MET A 40 4.47 -13.53 -6.88
CA MET A 40 4.89 -14.02 -5.58
C MET A 40 3.63 -14.41 -4.82
N GLU A 41 3.68 -15.55 -4.14
CA GLU A 41 2.61 -15.91 -3.22
C GLU A 41 2.54 -14.89 -2.08
N LEU A 42 1.35 -14.73 -1.49
CA LEU A 42 1.09 -13.72 -0.47
C LEU A 42 2.05 -13.82 0.73
N GLU A 43 2.44 -15.03 1.12
CA GLU A 43 3.43 -15.28 2.18
C GLU A 43 4.83 -14.80 1.80
N ASP A 44 5.28 -15.13 0.58
CA ASP A 44 6.58 -14.72 0.09
C ASP A 44 6.65 -13.20 -0.07
N LEU A 45 5.55 -12.56 -0.51
CA LEU A 45 5.45 -11.11 -0.54
C LEU A 45 5.60 -10.53 0.87
N CYS A 46 4.86 -11.03 1.85
CA CYS A 46 4.92 -10.54 3.23
C CYS A 46 6.32 -10.69 3.82
N ARG A 47 6.96 -11.86 3.62
CA ARG A 47 8.32 -12.12 4.08
C ARG A 47 9.33 -11.21 3.39
N TYR A 48 9.24 -11.06 2.07
CA TYR A 48 10.13 -10.21 1.29
C TYR A 48 10.04 -8.74 1.70
N LEU A 49 8.82 -8.24 1.91
CA LEU A 49 8.58 -6.90 2.41
C LEU A 49 9.25 -6.68 3.78
N LYS A 50 9.09 -7.62 4.70
CA LYS A 50 9.72 -7.57 6.02
C LYS A 50 11.24 -7.60 5.94
N GLU A 51 11.82 -8.52 5.19
CA GLU A 51 13.27 -8.74 5.15
C GLU A 51 14.03 -7.68 4.34
N ARG A 52 13.46 -7.22 3.21
CA ARG A 52 14.14 -6.31 2.28
C ARG A 52 13.82 -4.85 2.51
N TYR A 53 12.58 -4.55 2.88
CA TYR A 53 12.12 -3.17 3.08
C TYR A 53 11.92 -2.83 4.56
N LEU A 54 12.11 -3.79 5.47
CA LEU A 54 11.95 -3.61 6.92
C LEU A 54 10.57 -3.04 7.29
N VAL A 55 9.56 -3.42 6.51
CA VAL A 55 8.16 -3.01 6.76
C VAL A 55 7.43 -4.12 7.51
N ASN A 56 6.60 -3.71 8.45
CA ASN A 56 5.62 -4.58 9.07
C ASN A 56 4.44 -4.72 8.14
N VAL A 57 3.88 -5.94 8.04
CA VAL A 57 2.82 -6.25 7.08
C VAL A 57 1.81 -7.19 7.70
N ALA A 58 0.54 -6.98 7.35
CA ALA A 58 -0.52 -7.94 7.60
C ALA A 58 -1.30 -8.15 6.30
N ALA A 59 -1.59 -9.40 5.98
CA ALA A 59 -2.43 -9.76 4.84
C ALA A 59 -3.49 -10.75 5.31
N ILE A 60 -4.76 -10.44 5.03
CA ILE A 60 -5.92 -11.17 5.52
C ILE A 60 -6.88 -11.42 4.35
N SER A 61 -7.02 -12.68 3.96
CA SER A 61 -8.07 -13.17 3.07
C SER A 61 -9.07 -14.03 3.86
N GLU A 62 -10.12 -14.53 3.20
CA GLU A 62 -11.13 -15.39 3.84
C GLU A 62 -10.52 -16.59 4.57
N ASP A 63 -9.52 -17.23 3.96
CA ASP A 63 -8.94 -18.49 4.46
C ASP A 63 -7.58 -18.31 5.15
N LYS A 64 -7.01 -17.10 5.11
CA LYS A 64 -5.60 -16.88 5.48
C LYS A 64 -5.37 -15.56 6.17
N LYS A 65 -4.73 -15.59 7.35
CA LYS A 65 -4.25 -14.42 8.08
C LYS A 65 -2.74 -14.54 8.27
N ILE A 66 -1.99 -13.64 7.65
CA ILE A 66 -0.54 -13.49 7.79
C ILE A 66 -0.30 -12.17 8.51
N VAL A 67 0.42 -12.18 9.63
CA VAL A 67 0.71 -10.99 10.41
C VAL A 67 2.18 -11.00 10.81
N GLU A 68 2.91 -9.97 10.39
CA GLU A 68 4.35 -9.85 10.57
C GLU A 68 4.67 -8.46 11.13
N GLY A 69 4.84 -8.38 12.46
CA GLY A 69 5.23 -7.13 13.14
C GLY A 69 4.11 -6.09 13.25
N VAL A 70 2.86 -6.48 13.05
CA VAL A 70 1.67 -5.64 13.23
C VAL A 70 0.83 -6.20 14.39
N ASP A 71 0.28 -5.31 15.22
CA ASP A 71 -0.65 -5.69 16.28
C ASP A 71 -2.11 -5.72 15.80
N ASP A 72 -2.94 -6.57 16.41
CA ASP A 72 -4.34 -6.73 16.06
C ASP A 72 -5.14 -5.44 16.33
N TYR A 73 -4.79 -4.67 17.36
CA TYR A 73 -5.39 -3.37 17.63
C TYR A 73 -5.18 -2.38 16.46
N GLU A 74 -3.97 -2.34 15.87
CA GLU A 74 -3.68 -1.47 14.73
C GLU A 74 -4.50 -1.85 13.48
N LEU A 75 -4.73 -3.15 13.30
CA LEU A 75 -5.55 -3.67 12.20
C LEU A 75 -7.02 -3.29 12.37
N ASP A 76 -7.55 -3.38 13.58
CA ASP A 76 -8.93 -3.00 13.86
C ASP A 76 -9.14 -1.49 13.75
N GLU A 77 -8.17 -0.68 14.18
CA GLU A 77 -8.20 0.77 14.03
C GLU A 77 -8.26 1.16 12.54
N ILE A 78 -7.35 0.64 11.72
CA ILE A 78 -7.30 0.99 10.30
C ILE A 78 -8.54 0.47 9.53
N ARG A 79 -9.05 -0.71 9.88
CA ARG A 79 -10.28 -1.25 9.29
C ARG A 79 -11.49 -0.42 9.65
N THR A 80 -11.58 0.03 10.90
CA THR A 80 -12.64 0.93 11.36
C THR A 80 -12.57 2.26 10.63
N LEU A 81 -11.36 2.81 10.47
CA LEU A 81 -11.14 4.04 9.72
C LEU A 81 -11.59 3.91 8.25
N MET A 82 -11.16 2.84 7.57
CA MET A 82 -11.57 2.57 6.18
C MET A 82 -13.08 2.40 6.03
N ARG A 83 -13.74 1.70 6.96
CA ARG A 83 -15.20 1.57 6.99
C ARG A 83 -15.89 2.92 7.22
N GLY A 84 -15.40 3.70 8.17
CA GLY A 84 -15.95 5.03 8.49
C GLY A 84 -15.80 6.03 7.34
N MET A 85 -14.75 5.88 6.54
CA MET A 85 -14.49 6.72 5.35
C MET A 85 -15.10 6.16 4.06
N ALA A 86 -15.69 4.96 4.10
CA ALA A 86 -16.18 4.24 2.93
C ALA A 86 -15.12 4.16 1.80
N THR A 87 -13.88 3.85 2.15
CA THR A 87 -12.77 3.70 1.20
C THR A 87 -12.20 2.27 1.23
N ASP A 88 -11.70 1.84 0.08
CA ASP A 88 -11.02 0.56 -0.10
C ASP A 88 -9.49 0.70 -0.11
N GLU A 89 -8.97 1.91 -0.13
CA GLU A 89 -7.54 2.19 -0.04
C GLU A 89 -7.29 3.44 0.82
N ILE A 90 -6.28 3.40 1.67
CA ILE A 90 -5.87 4.53 2.51
C ILE A 90 -4.36 4.54 2.69
N LEU A 91 -3.78 5.75 2.60
CA LEU A 91 -2.39 6.02 2.93
C LEU A 91 -2.36 7.12 4.00
N LEU A 92 -1.77 6.81 5.15
CA LEU A 92 -1.52 7.74 6.23
C LEU A 92 -0.02 7.99 6.35
N VAL A 93 0.38 9.26 6.31
CA VAL A 93 1.78 9.67 6.39
C VAL A 93 1.96 10.61 7.57
N SER A 94 2.88 10.26 8.48
CA SER A 94 3.26 11.10 9.61
C SER A 94 4.78 11.19 9.67
N GLY A 95 5.35 12.22 9.03
CA GLY A 95 6.80 12.36 8.89
C GLY A 95 7.36 11.24 8.01
N SER A 96 8.25 10.40 8.57
CA SER A 96 8.79 9.23 7.88
C SER A 96 8.00 7.95 8.14
N ASP A 97 6.94 7.99 8.97
CA ASP A 97 6.09 6.83 9.24
C ASP A 97 4.94 6.76 8.23
N TYR A 98 4.90 5.68 7.46
CA TYR A 98 3.88 5.43 6.43
C TYR A 98 3.06 4.22 6.85
N ARG A 99 1.74 4.37 6.76
CA ARG A 99 0.77 3.29 6.97
C ARG A 99 -0.13 3.22 5.76
N TYR A 100 -0.12 2.10 5.08
CA TYR A 100 -0.90 1.86 3.89
C TYR A 100 -1.84 0.68 4.15
N ALA A 101 -3.12 0.84 3.89
CA ALA A 101 -4.07 -0.27 3.86
C ALA A 101 -4.84 -0.26 2.55
N MET A 102 -5.11 -1.45 2.04
CA MET A 102 -6.04 -1.64 0.94
C MET A 102 -6.87 -2.90 1.14
N ARG A 103 -8.05 -2.89 0.54
CA ARG A 103 -8.96 -4.02 0.44
C ARG A 103 -9.36 -4.17 -1.03
N GLU A 104 -9.11 -5.33 -1.60
CA GLU A 104 -9.42 -5.64 -3.00
C GLU A 104 -9.74 -7.14 -3.08
N ASP A 105 -10.85 -7.50 -3.73
CA ASP A 105 -11.26 -8.90 -3.98
C ASP A 105 -11.20 -9.83 -2.77
N GLY A 106 -11.73 -9.38 -1.62
CA GLY A 106 -11.75 -10.18 -0.39
C GLY A 106 -10.41 -10.27 0.35
N LEU A 107 -9.33 -9.71 -0.22
CA LEU A 107 -8.04 -9.56 0.44
C LEU A 107 -7.92 -8.17 1.07
N PHE A 108 -7.48 -8.15 2.32
CA PHE A 108 -7.06 -6.95 3.04
C PHE A 108 -5.54 -7.02 3.24
N ILE A 109 -4.79 -6.00 2.83
CA ILE A 109 -3.37 -5.87 3.15
C ILE A 109 -3.11 -4.54 3.85
N PHE A 110 -2.29 -4.59 4.89
CA PHE A 110 -1.83 -3.46 5.66
C PHE A 110 -0.30 -3.49 5.74
N ILE A 111 0.33 -2.34 5.51
CA ILE A 111 1.77 -2.16 5.51
C ILE A 111 2.09 -0.95 6.37
N LYS A 112 3.04 -1.12 7.29
CA LYS A 112 3.54 -0.07 8.16
C LYS A 112 5.06 -0.07 8.12
N GLY A 113 5.66 1.08 7.84
CA GLY A 113 7.12 1.17 7.82
C GLY A 113 7.61 2.59 7.77
N LYS A 114 8.94 2.72 7.94
CA LYS A 114 9.62 4.00 7.84
C LYS A 114 10.21 4.19 6.46
N PHE A 115 9.85 5.28 5.80
CA PHE A 115 10.38 5.63 4.49
C PHE A 115 10.99 7.03 4.51
N VAL A 116 12.13 7.17 3.84
CA VAL A 116 12.82 8.45 3.70
C VAL A 116 12.05 9.36 2.74
N SER A 117 11.36 8.78 1.76
CA SER A 117 10.63 9.52 0.74
C SER A 117 9.40 8.77 0.24
N LEU A 118 8.48 9.50 -0.39
CA LEU A 118 7.36 8.94 -1.15
C LEU A 118 7.84 8.05 -2.31
N GLU A 119 9.01 8.33 -2.87
CA GLU A 119 9.61 7.51 -3.93
C GLU A 119 9.96 6.11 -3.42
N ASP A 120 10.51 6.01 -2.21
CA ASP A 120 10.86 4.72 -1.62
C ASP A 120 9.61 3.92 -1.28
N PHE A 121 8.58 4.58 -0.76
CA PHE A 121 7.27 3.97 -0.56
C PHE A 121 6.67 3.47 -1.89
N SER A 122 6.80 4.25 -2.98
CA SER A 122 6.24 3.91 -4.29
C SER A 122 6.77 2.57 -4.83
N LYS A 123 8.01 2.21 -4.52
CA LYS A 123 8.62 0.93 -4.93
C LYS A 123 7.93 -0.24 -4.24
N VAL A 124 7.68 -0.12 -2.93
CA VAL A 124 6.94 -1.11 -2.13
C VAL A 124 5.50 -1.21 -2.61
N TRP A 125 4.84 -0.09 -2.83
CA TRP A 125 3.46 -0.07 -3.30
C TRP A 125 3.29 -0.71 -4.68
N LYS A 126 4.18 -0.38 -5.63
CA LYS A 126 4.19 -1.00 -6.97
C LYS A 126 4.39 -2.51 -6.90
N LEU A 127 5.28 -2.98 -6.02
CA LEU A 127 5.49 -4.41 -5.79
C LEU A 127 4.20 -5.07 -5.30
N VAL A 128 3.56 -4.51 -4.29
CA VAL A 128 2.30 -5.02 -3.71
C VAL A 128 1.21 -5.07 -4.78
N LYS A 129 0.90 -3.95 -5.43
CA LYS A 129 -0.14 -3.88 -6.47
C LYS A 129 0.11 -4.89 -7.59
N SER A 130 1.37 -5.06 -8.01
CA SER A 130 1.72 -6.01 -9.07
C SER A 130 1.60 -7.47 -8.63
N SER A 131 1.93 -7.79 -7.38
CA SER A 131 1.73 -9.12 -6.82
C SER A 131 0.24 -9.45 -6.68
N LEU A 132 -0.58 -8.46 -6.31
CA LEU A 132 -2.03 -8.62 -6.16
C LEU A 132 -2.75 -8.71 -7.52
N ALA A 133 -2.37 -7.92 -8.51
CA ALA A 133 -2.88 -8.04 -9.88
C ALA A 133 -2.51 -9.38 -10.55
N GLY A 134 -1.54 -10.12 -9.99
CA GLY A 134 -1.23 -11.49 -10.39
C GLY A 134 -2.21 -12.55 -9.86
N VAL A 135 -3.12 -12.18 -8.96
CA VAL A 135 -4.16 -13.01 -8.35
C VAL A 135 -5.49 -12.79 -9.10
N GLU A 136 -5.46 -12.88 -10.43
CA GLU A 136 -6.69 -13.06 -11.20
C GLU A 136 -6.99 -14.57 -11.28
N SER A 137 -8.22 -14.92 -10.89
CA SER A 137 -8.84 -16.24 -11.02
C SER A 137 -8.96 -16.69 -12.48
#